data_AF-A0A956WW87-F1
#
_entry.id   AF-A0A956WW87-F1
#
_cell.length_a   1.000
_cell.length_b   1.000
_cell.length_c   1.000
_cell.angle_alpha   90.00
_cell.angle_beta   90.00
_cell.angle_gamma   90.00
#
_symmetry.space_group_name_H-M   'P 1'
#
loop_
_entity.id
_entity.type
_entity.pdbx_description
1 polymer ?
#
loop_
_entity_poly.entity_id
_entity_poly.type
_entity_poly.pdbx_seq_one_letter_code
_entity_poly.pdbx_strand_id
1 'polypeptide(L)'
;MSIYRLDRPQATLVAILFVGAILAACNRPSDTQATATPTPLTMPRMPATAPAKTEDSWLVLTNLPENATQIDRGAEIWRLVCQDCHGDMGQGLTQDWIAKWDPKDQNCWQTKCHASNHPPEGFVLPQYVPPLVGTTALGRFETASDLQTYMRDKMPWHKPGSLQDDEYWDLTAFVLDMNGINPLPAQLDAEQGATIHLR
;
A
#
# COMPACT_ATOMS: atom_id res chain seq x y z
N MET A 1 -80.48 -15.80 45.38
CA MET A 1 -79.50 -15.21 44.45
C MET A 1 -78.17 -15.14 45.16
N SER A 2 -77.09 -15.48 44.47
CA SER A 2 -75.71 -15.62 44.96
C SER A 2 -75.30 -17.02 45.41
N ILE A 3 -74.10 -17.36 44.97
CA ILE A 3 -73.59 -18.64 44.53
C ILE A 3 -72.49 -19.13 45.51
N TYR A 4 -72.28 -20.43 45.46
CA TYR A 4 -71.44 -21.26 46.31
C TYR A 4 -69.98 -20.80 46.48
N ARG A 5 -69.46 -21.01 47.70
CA ARG A 5 -68.03 -21.04 48.05
C ARG A 5 -67.30 -22.14 47.29
N LEU A 6 -65.99 -21.98 47.07
CA LEU A 6 -64.97 -23.01 47.29
C LEU A 6 -63.56 -22.39 47.29
N ASP A 7 -62.68 -23.06 48.02
CA ASP A 7 -61.52 -22.58 48.77
C ASP A 7 -60.30 -22.09 47.96
N ARG A 8 -59.54 -21.17 48.58
CA ARG A 8 -58.15 -20.87 48.19
C ARG A 8 -57.19 -21.80 48.92
N PRO A 9 -56.40 -22.65 48.22
CA PRO A 9 -55.26 -23.30 48.83
C PRO A 9 -54.03 -22.40 48.84
N GLN A 10 -53.23 -22.68 49.86
CA GLN A 10 -52.14 -21.95 50.46
C GLN A 10 -50.95 -21.64 49.53
N ALA A 11 -50.37 -20.46 49.74
CA ALA A 11 -49.13 -20.03 49.11
C ALA A 11 -47.93 -20.79 49.72
N THR A 12 -47.33 -21.69 48.94
CA THR A 12 -46.02 -22.26 49.25
C THR A 12 -44.95 -21.27 48.82
N LEU A 13 -44.22 -20.73 49.80
CA LEU A 13 -42.98 -20.00 49.60
C LEU A 13 -41.97 -20.88 48.85
N VAL A 14 -41.50 -20.42 47.69
CA VAL A 14 -40.21 -20.84 47.13
C VAL A 14 -39.28 -19.66 47.26
N ALA A 15 -38.43 -19.70 48.29
CA ALA A 15 -37.31 -18.79 48.44
C ALA A 15 -36.26 -19.14 47.37
N ILE A 16 -36.19 -18.35 46.31
CA ILE A 16 -35.06 -18.41 45.37
C ILE A 16 -33.91 -17.67 46.03
N LEU A 17 -32.98 -18.44 46.60
CA LEU A 17 -31.65 -17.99 46.99
C LEU A 17 -30.93 -17.46 45.73
N PHE A 18 -30.88 -16.14 45.57
CA PHE A 18 -29.92 -15.50 44.68
C PHE A 18 -28.51 -15.71 45.26
N VAL A 19 -27.83 -16.77 44.81
CA VAL A 19 -26.37 -16.85 44.93
C VAL A 19 -25.82 -15.79 43.97
N GLY A 20 -25.49 -14.62 44.53
CA GLY A 20 -24.77 -13.58 43.81
C GLY A 20 -23.40 -14.09 43.43
N ALA A 21 -23.25 -14.53 42.18
CA ALA A 21 -21.94 -14.70 41.56
C ALA A 21 -21.33 -13.30 41.40
N ILE A 22 -20.42 -12.94 42.30
CA ILE A 22 -19.55 -11.76 42.15
C ILE A 22 -18.63 -12.08 40.97
N LEU A 23 -19.01 -11.62 39.78
CA LEU A 23 -18.09 -11.52 38.65
C LEU A 23 -17.08 -10.43 39.00
N ALA A 24 -15.91 -10.84 39.48
CA ALA A 24 -14.74 -9.99 39.52
C ALA A 24 -14.42 -9.57 38.09
N ALA A 25 -14.84 -8.36 37.73
CA ALA A 25 -14.41 -7.69 36.52
C ALA A 25 -12.91 -7.45 36.64
N CYS A 26 -12.11 -8.29 35.98
CA CYS A 26 -10.71 -7.98 35.73
C CYS A 26 -10.68 -6.75 34.81
N ASN A 27 -10.53 -5.57 35.41
CA ASN A 27 -10.12 -4.36 34.69
C ASN A 27 -8.77 -4.63 34.05
N ARG A 28 -8.76 -4.96 32.75
CA ARG A 28 -7.56 -4.82 31.94
C ARG A 28 -7.43 -3.34 31.60
N PRO A 29 -6.29 -2.69 31.88
CA PRO A 29 -6.04 -1.37 31.32
C PRO A 29 -6.08 -1.50 29.81
N SER A 30 -6.87 -0.64 29.17
CA SER A 30 -6.82 -0.48 27.72
C SER A 30 -5.45 0.07 27.37
N ASP A 31 -4.57 -0.79 26.85
CA ASP A 31 -3.36 -0.33 26.18
C ASP A 31 -3.80 0.57 25.04
N THR A 32 -3.60 1.87 25.25
CA THR A 32 -3.72 2.88 24.22
C THR A 32 -2.64 2.56 23.20
N GLN A 33 -3.02 1.88 22.12
CA GLN A 33 -2.17 1.81 20.94
C GLN A 33 -2.01 3.24 20.46
N ALA A 34 -0.84 3.81 20.73
CA ALA A 34 -0.39 5.01 20.08
C ALA A 34 -0.47 4.74 18.58
N THR A 35 -1.44 5.37 17.92
CA THR A 35 -1.52 5.42 16.47
C THR A 35 -0.28 6.17 16.02
N ALA A 36 0.79 5.44 15.68
CA ALA A 36 1.96 6.03 15.07
C ALA A 36 1.49 6.64 13.74
N THR A 37 1.41 7.97 13.70
CA THR A 37 1.30 8.70 12.44
C THR A 37 2.53 8.32 11.61
N PRO A 38 2.38 7.77 10.38
CA PRO A 38 3.54 7.54 9.54
C PRO A 38 4.21 8.90 9.30
N THR A 39 5.47 9.01 9.73
CA THR A 39 6.28 10.21 9.54
C THR A 39 6.41 10.47 8.04
N PRO A 40 6.03 11.64 7.52
CA PRO A 40 6.37 12.02 6.16
C PRO A 40 7.89 11.98 6.03
N LEU A 41 8.42 11.27 5.02
CA LEU A 41 9.84 11.28 4.69
C LEU A 41 10.24 12.72 4.31
N THR A 42 10.64 13.51 5.30
CA THR A 42 11.25 14.82 5.08
C THR A 42 12.70 14.56 4.74
N MET A 43 13.01 14.51 3.45
CA MET A 43 14.37 14.29 2.95
C MET A 43 15.27 15.46 3.35
N PRO A 44 16.35 15.24 4.13
CA PRO A 44 17.39 16.25 4.31
C PRO A 44 18.05 16.51 2.96
N ARG A 45 18.25 17.77 2.59
CA ARG A 45 19.03 18.12 1.39
C ARG A 45 20.51 17.78 1.63
N MET A 46 20.92 16.60 1.18
CA MET A 46 22.32 16.16 1.18
C MET A 46 23.01 16.56 -0.14
N PRO A 47 24.35 16.73 -0.15
CA PRO A 47 25.08 16.96 -1.38
C PRO A 47 24.95 15.72 -2.28
N ALA A 48 24.53 15.94 -3.54
CA ALA A 48 24.37 14.88 -4.52
C ALA A 48 25.73 14.25 -4.86
N THR A 49 25.87 12.95 -4.61
CA THR A 49 27.00 12.15 -5.08
C THR A 49 26.72 11.61 -6.49
N ALA A 50 27.79 11.23 -7.21
CA ALA A 50 27.73 10.79 -8.60
C ALA A 50 26.67 9.70 -8.86
N PRO A 51 26.00 9.73 -10.02
CA PRO A 51 24.81 8.91 -10.24
C PRO A 51 25.17 7.42 -10.29
N ALA A 52 24.41 6.59 -9.56
CA ALA A 52 24.36 5.16 -9.83
C ALA A 52 23.73 4.98 -11.22
N LYS A 53 24.50 4.53 -12.22
CA LYS A 53 24.01 4.40 -13.60
C LYS A 53 24.26 3.02 -14.17
N THR A 54 23.22 2.48 -14.80
CA THR A 54 23.35 1.82 -16.09
C THR A 54 23.51 2.90 -17.15
N GLU A 55 24.57 2.83 -17.94
CA GLU A 55 24.98 3.91 -18.86
C GLU A 55 23.94 4.20 -19.96
N ASP A 56 22.96 3.31 -20.15
CA ASP A 56 21.92 3.38 -21.19
C ASP A 56 20.52 3.74 -20.66
N SER A 57 20.36 4.03 -19.35
CA SER A 57 19.07 4.47 -18.81
C SER A 57 18.76 5.93 -19.15
N TRP A 58 17.49 6.22 -19.43
CA TRP A 58 16.99 7.59 -19.54
C TRP A 58 16.73 8.23 -18.16
N LEU A 59 16.75 7.44 -17.09
CA LEU A 59 16.69 7.93 -15.72
C LEU A 59 18.07 8.38 -15.24
N VAL A 60 18.07 9.43 -14.42
CA VAL A 60 19.27 9.90 -13.74
C VAL A 60 18.99 9.89 -12.24
N LEU A 61 19.46 8.84 -11.57
CA LEU A 61 19.32 8.68 -10.12
C LEU A 61 20.37 9.57 -9.43
N THR A 62 19.97 10.77 -9.02
CA THR A 62 20.87 11.81 -8.49
C THR A 62 20.86 11.93 -6.97
N ASN A 63 19.88 11.32 -6.29
CA ASN A 63 19.65 11.49 -4.85
C ASN A 63 19.90 10.20 -4.06
N LEU A 64 20.92 9.44 -4.43
CA LEU A 64 21.24 8.16 -3.79
C LEU A 64 22.51 8.26 -2.93
N PRO A 65 22.55 7.60 -1.76
CA PRO A 65 23.78 7.48 -0.98
C PRO A 65 24.81 6.61 -1.71
N GLU A 66 26.09 6.76 -1.37
CA GLU A 66 27.17 5.97 -2.00
C GLU A 66 26.98 4.46 -1.84
N ASN A 67 26.36 4.03 -0.75
CA ASN A 67 26.07 2.63 -0.43
C ASN A 67 24.61 2.25 -0.74
N ALA A 68 23.98 2.90 -1.71
CA ALA A 68 22.58 2.65 -2.08
C ALA A 68 22.33 1.17 -2.38
N THR A 69 21.36 0.61 -1.68
CA THR A 69 20.86 -0.74 -1.88
C THR A 69 19.97 -0.83 -3.12
N GLN A 70 19.57 -2.05 -3.46
CA GLN A 70 18.58 -2.29 -4.50
C GLN A 70 17.23 -1.58 -4.21
N ILE A 71 16.80 -1.61 -2.94
CA ILE A 71 15.58 -0.97 -2.47
C ILE A 71 15.69 0.55 -2.59
N ASP A 72 16.85 1.14 -2.26
CA ASP A 72 17.08 2.59 -2.38
C ASP A 72 16.96 3.06 -3.83
N ARG A 73 17.53 2.31 -4.78
CA ARG A 73 17.38 2.59 -6.22
C ARG A 73 15.93 2.46 -6.66
N GLY A 74 15.25 1.39 -6.25
CA GLY A 74 13.84 1.16 -6.52
C GLY A 74 12.94 2.27 -5.99
N ALA A 75 13.24 2.81 -4.81
CA ALA A 75 12.52 3.94 -4.22
C ALA A 75 12.69 5.23 -5.04
N GLU A 76 13.89 5.51 -5.56
CA GLU A 76 14.11 6.69 -6.40
C GLU A 76 13.44 6.54 -7.77
N ILE A 77 13.49 5.34 -8.37
CA ILE A 77 12.75 5.04 -9.62
C ILE A 77 11.24 5.19 -9.37
N TRP A 78 10.73 4.66 -8.25
CA TRP A 78 9.33 4.81 -7.85
C TRP A 78 8.92 6.28 -7.79
N ARG A 79 9.72 7.10 -7.10
CA ARG A 79 9.47 8.55 -6.96
C ARG A 79 9.44 9.27 -8.31
N LEU A 80 10.33 8.88 -9.24
CA LEU A 80 10.47 9.51 -10.55
C LEU A 80 9.40 9.07 -11.56
N VAL A 81 8.88 7.85 -11.44
CA VAL A 81 8.12 7.21 -12.53
C VAL A 81 6.74 6.71 -12.11
N CYS A 82 6.57 6.25 -10.87
CA CYS A 82 5.42 5.47 -10.44
C CYS A 82 4.51 6.24 -9.47
N GLN A 83 5.11 6.99 -8.56
CA GLN A 83 4.48 7.63 -7.40
C GLN A 83 3.30 8.53 -7.77
N ASP A 84 3.40 9.28 -8.87
CA ASP A 84 2.35 10.23 -9.23
C ASP A 84 1.00 9.53 -9.46
N CYS A 85 1.02 8.31 -10.02
CA CYS A 85 -0.18 7.51 -10.26
C CYS A 85 -0.46 6.54 -9.10
N HIS A 86 0.56 5.86 -8.59
CA HIS A 86 0.38 4.80 -7.60
C HIS A 86 0.47 5.26 -6.14
N GLY A 87 0.73 6.55 -5.91
CA GLY A 87 0.82 7.16 -4.59
C GLY A 87 2.22 7.06 -3.96
N ASP A 88 2.51 7.96 -3.03
CA ASP A 88 3.78 8.00 -2.29
C ASP A 88 3.99 6.80 -1.35
N MET A 89 2.90 6.15 -0.94
CA MET A 89 2.89 4.97 -0.10
C MET A 89 2.36 3.73 -0.84
N GLY A 90 2.24 3.78 -2.17
CA GLY A 90 1.65 2.69 -2.96
C GLY A 90 0.13 2.53 -2.76
N GLN A 91 -0.56 3.53 -2.19
CA GLN A 91 -2.00 3.49 -1.90
C GLN A 91 -2.91 3.64 -3.14
N GLY A 92 -2.33 3.83 -4.32
CA GLY A 92 -3.05 4.12 -5.56
C GLY A 92 -3.46 5.60 -5.69
N LEU A 93 -4.14 5.94 -6.78
CA LEU A 93 -4.58 7.30 -7.07
C LEU A 93 -5.84 7.67 -6.27
N THR A 94 -5.68 7.79 -4.95
CA THR A 94 -6.75 8.14 -4.01
C THR A 94 -7.04 9.65 -4.03
N GLN A 95 -8.22 10.04 -3.55
CA GLN A 95 -8.55 11.47 -3.39
C GLN A 95 -7.61 12.19 -2.41
N ASP A 96 -7.20 11.51 -1.34
CA ASP A 96 -6.25 12.05 -0.38
C ASP A 96 -4.86 12.26 -0.99
N TRP A 97 -4.44 11.36 -1.89
CA TRP A 97 -3.20 11.52 -2.65
C TRP A 97 -3.30 12.70 -3.63
N ILE A 98 -4.39 12.78 -4.40
CA ILE A 98 -4.67 13.89 -5.33
C ILE A 98 -4.68 15.24 -4.60
N ALA A 99 -5.28 15.30 -3.40
CA ALA A 99 -5.41 16.53 -2.64
C ALA A 99 -4.06 17.15 -2.22
N LYS A 100 -2.95 16.40 -2.28
CA LYS A 100 -1.59 16.91 -2.03
C LYS A 100 -1.02 17.72 -3.20
N TRP A 101 -1.62 17.63 -4.39
CA TRP A 101 -1.14 18.31 -5.59
C TRP A 101 -1.62 19.77 -5.61
N ASP A 102 -0.99 20.60 -6.44
CA ASP A 102 -1.48 21.96 -6.71
C ASP A 102 -2.97 21.88 -7.11
N PRO A 103 -3.87 22.69 -6.53
CA PRO A 103 -5.30 22.64 -6.81
C PRO A 103 -5.67 22.61 -8.30
N LYS A 104 -4.87 23.23 -9.17
CA LYS A 104 -5.13 23.23 -10.62
C LYS A 104 -4.84 21.88 -11.30
N ASP A 105 -4.03 21.03 -10.68
CA ASP A 105 -3.57 19.75 -11.21
C ASP A 105 -4.33 18.55 -10.60
N GLN A 106 -5.31 18.81 -9.71
CA GLN A 106 -6.07 17.76 -9.02
C GLN A 106 -7.11 17.05 -9.90
N ASN A 107 -7.49 17.64 -11.04
CA ASN A 107 -8.36 16.98 -12.02
C ASN A 107 -7.54 16.39 -13.17
N CYS A 108 -7.03 15.17 -12.98
CA CYS A 108 -6.19 14.49 -13.96
C CYS A 108 -6.87 14.32 -15.33
N TRP A 109 -8.21 14.22 -15.37
CA TRP A 109 -9.00 14.01 -16.60
C TRP A 109 -9.66 15.29 -17.13
N GLN A 110 -9.17 16.46 -16.72
CA GLN A 110 -9.58 17.69 -17.38
C GLN A 110 -9.24 17.64 -18.88
N THR A 111 -10.02 18.35 -19.69
CA THR A 111 -9.75 18.53 -21.12
C THR A 111 -8.32 19.02 -21.33
N LYS A 112 -7.59 18.40 -22.27
CA LYS A 112 -6.17 18.64 -22.55
C LYS A 112 -5.19 18.24 -21.44
N CYS A 113 -5.65 17.52 -20.42
CA CYS A 113 -4.80 16.76 -19.48
C CYS A 113 -4.77 15.29 -19.91
N HIS A 114 -5.04 14.32 -19.02
CA HIS A 114 -5.06 12.89 -19.35
C HIS A 114 -6.42 12.36 -19.83
N ALA A 115 -7.27 13.23 -20.36
CA ALA A 115 -8.53 12.86 -21.01
C ALA A 115 -8.31 12.36 -22.44
N SER A 116 -9.37 11.87 -23.09
CA SER A 116 -9.32 11.42 -24.50
C SER A 116 -8.86 12.47 -25.51
N ASN A 117 -8.88 13.76 -25.14
CA ASN A 117 -8.46 14.87 -25.98
C ASN A 117 -7.09 15.46 -25.58
N HIS A 118 -6.25 14.68 -24.88
CA HIS A 118 -4.91 15.05 -24.44
C HIS A 118 -4.02 15.61 -25.58
N PRO A 119 -2.96 16.40 -25.26
CA PRO A 119 -1.96 16.82 -26.23
C PRO A 119 -1.27 15.63 -26.91
N PRO A 120 -0.69 15.77 -28.11
CA PRO A 120 -0.09 14.65 -28.85
C PRO A 120 0.95 13.82 -28.07
N GLU A 121 1.71 14.48 -27.19
CA GLU A 121 2.72 13.90 -26.32
C GLU A 121 2.17 13.31 -25.00
N GLY A 122 0.90 13.54 -24.70
CA GLY A 122 0.22 13.02 -23.52
C GLY A 122 -0.28 11.58 -23.69
N PHE A 123 -1.05 11.13 -22.70
CA PHE A 123 -1.68 9.81 -22.70
C PHE A 123 -3.01 9.87 -21.94
N VAL A 124 -3.92 8.94 -22.26
CA VAL A 124 -5.15 8.74 -21.49
C VAL A 124 -4.84 7.98 -20.21
N LEU A 125 -5.17 8.58 -19.06
CA LEU A 125 -5.03 7.93 -17.76
C LEU A 125 -6.27 7.07 -17.48
N PRO A 126 -6.12 5.80 -17.02
CA PRO A 126 -7.25 4.99 -16.58
C PRO A 126 -7.98 5.65 -15.41
N GLN A 127 -9.30 5.53 -15.35
CA GLN A 127 -10.09 6.09 -14.24
C GLN A 127 -9.81 5.43 -12.88
N TYR A 128 -9.11 4.30 -12.88
CA TYR A 128 -8.72 3.58 -11.68
C TYR A 128 -7.23 3.21 -11.77
N VAL A 129 -6.46 3.66 -10.79
CA VAL A 129 -5.08 3.23 -10.58
C VAL A 129 -5.03 2.47 -9.26
N PRO A 130 -4.65 1.19 -9.27
CA PRO A 130 -4.74 0.33 -8.10
C PRO A 130 -3.69 0.69 -7.02
N PRO A 131 -3.98 0.38 -5.75
CA PRO A 131 -2.94 0.29 -4.73
C PRO A 131 -1.99 -0.87 -5.05
N LEU A 132 -0.71 -0.69 -4.74
CA LEU A 132 0.33 -1.72 -4.79
C LEU A 132 0.76 -2.19 -3.40
N VAL A 133 0.22 -1.58 -2.33
CA VAL A 133 0.39 -2.05 -0.96
C VAL A 133 -0.91 -2.57 -0.36
N GLY A 134 -0.82 -3.60 0.47
CA GLY A 134 -1.93 -4.18 1.21
C GLY A 134 -2.13 -5.67 0.96
N THR A 135 -2.96 -6.31 1.79
CA THR A 135 -3.06 -7.78 1.88
C THR A 135 -3.42 -8.49 0.57
N THR A 136 -4.11 -7.81 -0.35
CA THR A 136 -4.50 -8.37 -1.65
C THR A 136 -3.87 -7.64 -2.84
N ALA A 137 -3.00 -6.65 -2.60
CA ALA A 137 -2.50 -5.77 -3.66
C ALA A 137 -1.70 -6.52 -4.72
N LEU A 138 -0.87 -7.47 -4.27
CA LEU A 138 -0.02 -8.28 -5.15
C LEU A 138 -0.62 -9.65 -5.47
N GLY A 139 -1.82 -9.96 -4.97
CA GLY A 139 -2.44 -11.29 -5.06
C GLY A 139 -2.85 -11.75 -6.47
N ARG A 140 -2.49 -11.00 -7.50
CA ARG A 140 -2.65 -11.38 -8.92
C ARG A 140 -1.43 -12.11 -9.47
N PHE A 141 -0.29 -12.01 -8.80
CA PHE A 141 0.98 -12.59 -9.19
C PHE A 141 1.23 -13.85 -8.36
N GLU A 142 1.74 -14.93 -8.98
CA GLU A 142 2.15 -16.11 -8.21
C GLU A 142 3.47 -15.82 -7.50
N THR A 143 4.41 -15.20 -8.21
CA THR A 143 5.77 -14.93 -7.74
C THR A 143 6.19 -13.47 -7.93
N ALA A 144 7.27 -13.05 -7.27
CA ALA A 144 7.90 -11.76 -7.54
C ALA A 144 8.42 -11.65 -8.98
N SER A 145 8.83 -12.76 -9.60
CA SER A 145 9.19 -12.77 -11.03
C SER A 145 8.00 -12.47 -11.96
N ASP A 146 6.79 -12.88 -11.60
CA ASP A 146 5.58 -12.52 -12.36
C ASP A 146 5.26 -11.03 -12.22
N LEU A 147 5.45 -10.48 -11.02
CA LEU A 147 5.29 -9.05 -10.76
C LEU A 147 6.30 -8.24 -11.60
N GLN A 148 7.58 -8.60 -11.59
CA GLN A 148 8.62 -7.95 -12.40
C GLN A 148 8.27 -8.00 -13.89
N THR A 149 7.90 -9.18 -14.39
CA THR A 149 7.55 -9.39 -15.80
C THR A 149 6.36 -8.53 -16.20
N TYR A 150 5.33 -8.48 -15.34
CA TYR A 150 4.19 -7.62 -15.58
C TYR A 150 4.57 -6.14 -15.62
N MET A 151 5.40 -5.67 -14.68
CA MET A 151 5.88 -4.29 -14.68
C MET A 151 6.68 -3.99 -15.94
N ARG A 152 7.58 -4.87 -16.38
CA ARG A 152 8.32 -4.70 -17.63
C ARG A 152 7.40 -4.57 -18.84
N ASP A 153 6.41 -5.45 -18.94
CA ASP A 153 5.60 -5.58 -20.15
C ASP A 153 4.43 -4.58 -20.21
N LYS A 154 4.01 -4.02 -19.07
CA LYS A 154 2.79 -3.20 -18.94
C LYS A 154 3.00 -1.86 -18.27
N MET A 155 4.17 -1.63 -17.65
CA MET A 155 4.50 -0.39 -16.96
C MET A 155 5.81 0.22 -17.47
N PRO A 156 5.99 1.54 -17.31
CA PRO A 156 5.01 2.53 -16.87
C PRO A 156 3.85 2.68 -17.86
N TRP A 157 2.64 3.04 -17.37
CA TRP A 157 1.43 3.07 -18.20
C TRP A 157 1.58 3.89 -19.50
N HIS A 158 2.28 5.02 -19.42
CA HIS A 158 2.47 5.91 -20.56
C HIS A 158 3.50 5.39 -21.58
N LYS A 159 4.37 4.45 -21.19
CA LYS A 159 5.43 3.90 -22.04
C LYS A 159 5.94 2.54 -21.51
N PRO A 160 5.18 1.45 -21.69
CA PRO A 160 5.59 0.12 -21.21
C PRO A 160 6.95 -0.31 -21.75
N GLY A 161 7.74 -1.00 -20.93
CA GLY A 161 9.07 -1.51 -21.31
C GLY A 161 10.13 -0.43 -21.50
N SER A 162 9.93 0.76 -20.94
CA SER A 162 10.87 1.88 -21.10
C SER A 162 12.01 1.90 -20.08
N LEU A 163 11.92 1.13 -19.01
CA LEU A 163 13.01 0.98 -18.04
C LEU A 163 13.92 -0.20 -18.43
N GLN A 164 15.13 -0.22 -17.88
CA GLN A 164 16.06 -1.34 -18.00
C GLN A 164 15.62 -2.52 -17.12
N ASP A 165 16.07 -3.74 -17.44
CA ASP A 165 15.63 -4.94 -16.71
C ASP A 165 16.04 -4.90 -15.23
N ASP A 166 17.21 -4.36 -14.92
CA ASP A 166 17.69 -4.17 -13.54
C ASP A 166 16.89 -3.09 -12.80
N GLU A 167 16.47 -2.01 -13.47
CA GLU A 167 15.55 -1.01 -12.91
C GLU A 167 14.18 -1.62 -12.56
N TYR A 168 13.69 -2.57 -13.35
CA TYR A 168 12.47 -3.32 -13.01
C TYR A 168 12.69 -4.25 -11.80
N TRP A 169 13.88 -4.83 -11.63
CA TRP A 169 14.21 -5.60 -10.43
C TRP A 169 14.35 -4.71 -9.19
N ASP A 170 14.96 -3.54 -9.34
CA ASP A 170 15.03 -2.52 -8.28
C ASP A 170 13.62 -2.09 -7.83
N LEU A 171 12.72 -1.80 -8.77
CA LEU A 171 11.31 -1.54 -8.48
C LEU A 171 10.62 -2.72 -7.80
N THR A 172 10.87 -3.94 -8.25
CA THR A 172 10.26 -5.15 -7.66
C THR A 172 10.69 -5.29 -6.21
N ALA A 173 11.98 -5.16 -5.91
CA ALA A 173 12.49 -5.20 -4.55
C ALA A 173 11.84 -4.13 -3.66
N PHE A 174 11.70 -2.90 -4.16
CA PHE A 174 11.04 -1.83 -3.44
C PHE A 174 9.55 -2.08 -3.20
N VAL A 175 8.80 -2.60 -4.18
CA VAL A 175 7.38 -2.92 -4.00
C VAL A 175 7.17 -4.04 -2.99
N LEU A 176 8.05 -5.04 -2.96
CA LEU A 176 8.03 -6.08 -1.93
C LEU A 176 8.30 -5.49 -0.54
N ASP A 177 9.31 -4.62 -0.42
CA ASP A 177 9.65 -3.93 0.84
C ASP A 177 8.48 -3.08 1.37
N MET A 178 7.79 -2.34 0.50
CA MET A 178 6.57 -1.60 0.85
C MET A 178 5.44 -2.50 1.39
N ASN A 179 5.46 -3.79 1.05
CA ASN A 179 4.52 -4.79 1.55
C ASN A 179 5.06 -5.61 2.74
N GLY A 180 6.22 -5.24 3.29
CA GLY A 180 6.89 -5.95 4.38
C GLY A 180 7.43 -7.32 3.97
N ILE A 181 7.56 -7.59 2.67
CA ILE A 181 8.15 -8.81 2.12
C ILE A 181 9.62 -8.50 1.89
N ASN A 182 10.49 -8.99 2.77
CA ASN A 182 11.92 -8.67 2.70
C ASN A 182 12.64 -9.52 1.64
N PRO A 183 13.15 -8.93 0.54
CA PRO A 183 13.90 -9.66 -0.47
C PRO A 183 15.36 -9.82 0.01
N LEU A 184 15.64 -10.86 0.80
CA LEU A 184 17.01 -11.20 1.22
C LEU A 184 17.49 -12.54 0.62
N PRO A 185 18.79 -12.66 0.25
CA PRO A 185 19.86 -11.67 0.51
C PRO A 185 20.17 -10.68 -0.64
N ALA A 186 20.34 -9.41 -0.27
CA ALA A 186 21.00 -8.25 -0.93
C ALA A 186 20.59 -7.80 -2.34
N GLN A 187 20.22 -8.70 -3.24
CA GLN A 187 19.84 -8.36 -4.61
C GLN A 187 18.85 -9.40 -5.13
N LEU A 188 17.64 -8.94 -5.41
CA LEU A 188 16.59 -9.69 -6.07
C LEU A 188 16.88 -9.76 -7.57
N ASP A 189 16.99 -10.97 -8.10
CA ASP A 189 17.01 -11.27 -9.52
C ASP A 189 15.90 -12.27 -9.88
N ALA A 190 15.90 -12.73 -11.13
CA ALA A 190 14.90 -13.67 -11.65
C ALA A 190 14.85 -15.02 -10.93
N GLU A 191 15.99 -15.52 -10.46
CA GLU A 191 16.08 -16.79 -9.74
C GLU A 191 15.47 -16.64 -8.35
N GLN A 192 15.88 -15.65 -7.56
CA GLN A 192 15.28 -15.49 -6.23
C GLN A 192 13.82 -15.01 -6.32
N GLY A 193 13.48 -14.16 -7.30
CA GLY A 193 12.12 -13.70 -7.54
C GLY A 193 11.13 -14.83 -7.82
N ALA A 194 11.58 -15.93 -8.43
CA ALA A 194 10.76 -17.10 -8.68
C ALA A 194 10.47 -17.91 -7.40
N THR A 195 11.23 -17.69 -6.33
CA THR A 195 11.06 -18.38 -5.04
C THR A 195 10.19 -17.59 -4.04
N ILE A 196 9.94 -16.30 -4.30
CA ILE A 196 9.11 -15.44 -3.45
C ILE A 196 7.66 -15.50 -3.94
N HIS A 197 6.80 -16.22 -3.23
CA HIS A 197 5.38 -16.33 -3.54
C HIS A 197 4.58 -15.14 -3.00
N LEU A 198 3.63 -14.63 -3.80
CA LEU A 198 2.81 -13.45 -3.50
C LEU A 198 1.34 -13.76 -3.23
N ARG A 199 0.93 -15.03 -3.37
CA ARG A 199 -0.43 -15.50 -3.06
C ARG A 199 -0.45 -16.98 -2.72
#